data_AF-A0A1I1M867-F1
#
_entry.id   AF-A0A1I1M867-F1
#
_cell.length_a   1.000
_cell.length_b   1.000
_cell.length_c   1.000
_cell.angle_alpha   90.00
_cell.angle_beta   90.00
_cell.angle_gamma   90.00
#
_symmetry.space_group_name_H-M   'P 1'
#
loop_
_entity.id
_entity.type
_entity.pdbx_description
1 polymer ?
#
loop_
_entity_poly.entity_id
_entity_poly.type
_entity_poly.pdbx_seq_one_letter_code
_entity_poly.pdbx_strand_id
1 'polypeptide(L)' 'MKKNKSQMLNTLIIIIGAVILIYGMSVADDTPYAKIIGLVILMFGLYRATQFWSATKDDYKKEQENENE' A
#
# COMPACT_ATOMS: atom_id res chain seq x y z
N MET A 1 5.09 22.08 -9.95
CA MET A 1 5.20 21.19 -8.76
C MET A 1 4.24 20.01 -8.90
N LYS A 2 4.62 18.91 -9.59
CA LYS A 2 3.77 17.71 -9.75
C LYS A 2 4.11 16.72 -8.64
N LYS A 3 3.45 16.88 -7.49
CA LYS A 3 3.69 16.05 -6.29
C LYS A 3 3.14 14.62 -6.49
N ASN A 4 4.03 13.63 -6.41
CA ASN A 4 3.89 12.34 -5.71
C ASN A 4 2.51 11.64 -5.70
N LYS A 5 1.77 11.60 -6.82
CA LYS A 5 0.47 10.89 -6.88
C LYS A 5 0.59 9.39 -6.64
N SER A 6 1.73 8.78 -6.96
CA SER A 6 1.97 7.33 -6.85
C SER A 6 2.03 6.83 -5.40
N GLN A 7 2.57 7.61 -4.46
CA GLN A 7 2.66 7.23 -3.05
C GLN A 7 1.28 7.23 -2.38
N MET A 8 0.48 8.28 -2.59
CA MET A 8 -0.86 8.35 -1.97
C MET A 8 -1.81 7.27 -2.47
N LEU A 9 -1.69 6.86 -3.74
CA LEU A 9 -2.51 5.78 -4.32
C LEU A 9 -2.25 4.43 -3.65
N ASN A 10 -1.00 4.09 -3.34
CA ASN A 10 -0.67 2.83 -2.68
C ASN A 10 -1.26 2.76 -1.27
N THR A 11 -1.12 3.83 -0.48
CA THR A 11 -1.69 3.90 0.87
C THR A 11 -3.22 3.88 0.84
N LEU A 12 -3.85 4.54 -0.13
CA LEU A 12 -5.30 4.56 -0.27
C LEU A 12 -5.88 3.16 -0.55
N ILE A 13 -5.20 2.34 -1.37
CA ILE A 13 -5.60 0.96 -1.65
C ILE A 13 -5.55 0.10 -0.38
N ILE A 14 -4.52 0.28 0.46
CA ILE A 14 -4.40 -0.45 1.74
C ILE A 14 -5.56 -0.09 2.67
N ILE A 15 -5.89 1.21 2.79
CA ILE A 15 -7.00 1.68 3.62
C ILE A 15 -8.34 1.08 3.14
N ILE A 16 -8.58 1.09 1.84
CA ILE A 16 -9.81 0.52 1.26
C ILE A 16 -9.88 -0.99 1.53
N GLY A 17 -8.79 -1.72 1.31
CA GLY A 17 -8.72 -3.15 1.62
C GLY A 17 -8.99 -3.47 3.09
N ALA A 18 -8.44 -2.67 4.00
CA ALA A 18 -8.64 -2.81 5.44
C ALA A 18 -10.10 -2.55 5.85
N VAL A 19 -10.75 -1.51 5.30
CA VAL A 19 -12.16 -1.21 5.55
C VAL A 19 -13.07 -2.35 5.08
N ILE A 20 -12.81 -2.90 3.88
CA ILE A 20 -13.56 -4.04 3.34
C ILE A 20 -13.40 -5.27 4.23
N LEU A 21 -12.19 -5.54 4.72
CA LEU A 21 -11.91 -6.66 5.62
C LEU A 21 -12.63 -6.51 6.96
N ILE A 22 -12.54 -5.34 7.59
CA ILE A 22 -13.22 -5.04 8.86
C ILE A 22 -14.75 -5.14 8.67
N TYR A 23 -15.28 -4.60 7.58
CA TYR A 23 -16.71 -4.71 7.27
C TYR A 23 -17.13 -6.17 7.08
N GLY A 24 -16.38 -6.94 6.29
CA GLY A 24 -16.63 -8.37 6.07
C GLY A 24 -16.45 -9.27 7.30
N MET A 25 -15.77 -8.78 8.35
CA MET A 25 -15.69 -9.44 9.66
C MET A 25 -16.79 -8.98 10.63
N SER A 26 -17.39 -7.81 10.40
CA SER A 26 -18.37 -7.19 11.29
C SER A 26 -19.82 -7.49 10.89
N VAL A 27 -20.05 -7.93 9.65
CA VAL A 27 -21.36 -8.31 9.15
C VAL A 27 -21.70 -9.73 9.62
N ALA A 28 -22.91 -9.91 10.16
CA ALA A 28 -23.38 -11.19 10.69
C ALA A 28 -23.59 -12.27 9.61
N ASP A 29 -23.81 -11.85 8.37
CA ASP A 29 -23.76 -12.72 7.19
C ASP A 29 -22.30 -13.03 6.87
N ASP A 30 -21.83 -14.13 7.46
CA ASP A 30 -20.42 -14.54 7.51
C ASP A 30 -19.91 -15.10 6.18
N THR A 31 -20.18 -14.39 5.08
CA THR A 31 -19.78 -14.81 3.75
C THR A 31 -18.25 -14.71 3.61
N PRO A 32 -17.56 -15.81 3.30
CA PRO A 32 -16.10 -15.82 3.24
C PRO A 32 -15.57 -14.97 2.07
N TYR A 33 -16.40 -14.72 1.06
CA TYR A 33 -16.03 -13.98 -0.15
C TYR A 33 -15.56 -12.54 0.15
N ALA A 34 -16.26 -11.82 1.03
CA ALA A 34 -15.88 -10.44 1.38
C ALA A 34 -14.51 -10.39 2.08
N LYS A 35 -14.24 -11.36 2.96
CA LYS A 35 -12.96 -11.49 3.68
C LYS A 35 -11.81 -11.80 2.72
N ILE A 36 -12.02 -12.73 1.78
CA ILE A 36 -11.03 -13.11 0.77
C ILE A 36 -10.72 -11.92 -0.14
N ILE A 37 -11.74 -11.23 -0.64
CA ILE A 37 -11.56 -10.05 -1.51
C ILE A 37 -10.82 -8.94 -0.77
N GLY A 38 -11.22 -8.64 0.48
CA GLY A 38 -10.53 -7.66 1.32
C GLY A 38 -9.06 -8.01 1.56
N LEU A 39 -8.75 -9.28 1.82
CA LEU A 39 -7.39 -9.77 2.01
C LEU A 39 -6.55 -9.64 0.74
N VAL A 40 -7.08 -10.02 -0.43
CA VAL A 40 -6.37 -9.91 -1.71
C VAL A 40 -6.06 -8.45 -2.05
N ILE A 41 -7.02 -7.54 -1.87
CA ILE A 41 -6.82 -6.09 -2.09
C ILE A 41 -5.77 -5.54 -1.13
N LEU A 42 -5.84 -5.93 0.15
CA LEU A 42 -4.89 -5.50 1.18
C LEU A 42 -3.48 -6.00 0.87
N MET A 43 -3.31 -7.27 0.51
CA MET A 43 -2.04 -7.86 0.07
C MET A 43 -1.48 -7.16 -1.16
N PHE A 44 -2.32 -6.83 -2.15
CA PHE A 44 -1.89 -6.10 -3.34
C PHE A 44 -1.41 -4.68 -3.00
N GLY A 45 -2.14 -3.96 -2.14
CA GLY A 45 -1.74 -2.64 -1.65
C GLY A 45 -0.40 -2.68 -0.90
N LEU A 46 -0.24 -3.66 0.00
CA LEU A 46 0.99 -3.90 0.74
C LEU A 46 2.16 -4.21 -0.18
N TYR A 47 2.00 -5.12 -1.15
CA TYR A 47 3.04 -5.46 -2.12
C TYR A 47 3.56 -4.21 -2.85
N ARG A 48 2.65 -3.34 -3.32
CA ARG A 48 3.05 -2.09 -3.99
C ARG A 48 3.75 -1.11 -3.05
N ALA A 49 3.28 -1.00 -1.80
CA ALA A 49 3.92 -0.15 -0.79
C ALA A 49 5.33 -0.64 -0.45
N THR A 50 5.51 -1.96 -0.25
CA THR A 50 6.79 -2.58 0.02
C THR A 50 7.74 -2.45 -1.17
N GLN A 51 7.26 -2.66 -2.40
CA GLN A 51 8.07 -2.49 -3.61
C GLN A 51 8.51 -1.04 -3.79
N PHE A 52 7.63 -0.08 -3.52
CA PHE A 52 7.96 1.34 -3.55
C PHE A 52 9.02 1.70 -2.49
N TRP A 53 8.85 1.20 -1.26
CA TRP A 53 9.79 1.44 -0.16
C TRP A 53 11.16 0.79 -0.43
N SER A 54 11.16 -0.41 -1.04
CA SER A 54 12.37 -1.10 -1.47
C SER A 54 13.07 -0.37 -2.62
N ALA A 55 12.32 0.13 -3.61
CA ALA A 55 12.89 0.83 -4.76
C ALA A 55 13.48 2.20 -4.38
N THR A 56 12.81 2.92 -3.47
CA THR A 56 13.35 4.20 -2.97
C THR A 56 14.54 3.96 -2.03
N LYS A 57 14.78 2.71 -1.58
CA LYS A 57 15.84 2.37 -0.62
C LYS A 57 17.25 2.72 -1.07
N ASP A 58 17.49 2.62 -2.37
CA ASP A 58 18.78 2.92 -2.97
C ASP A 58 18.92 4.38 -3.39
N ASP A 59 17.82 5.12 -3.53
CA ASP A 59 17.84 6.53 -3.91
C ASP A 59 18.37 7.42 -2.77
N TYR A 60 18.13 7.05 -1.50
CA TYR A 60 18.70 7.78 -0.35
C TYR A 60 20.25 7.71 -0.29
N LYS A 61 20.85 6.71 -0.93
CA LYS A 61 22.31 6.53 -0.96
C LYS A 61 22.99 7.35 -2.06
N LYS A 62 22.29 7.63 -3.16
CA LYS A 62 22.85 8.39 -4.29
C LYS A 62 22.73 9.90 -4.12
N GLU A 63 21.75 10.39 -3.38
CA GLU A 63 21.67 11.82 -3.07
C GLU A 63 22.86 12.28 -2.21
N GLN A 64 23.29 11.50 -1.21
CA GLN A 64 24.43 11.84 -0.33
C GLN A 64 25.82 11.85 -1.00
N GLU A 65 25.99 11.16 -2.12
CA GLU A 65 27.25 11.19 -2.88
C GLU A 65 27.38 12.44 -3.76
N ASN A 66 26.27 13.05 -4.19
CA ASN A 66 26.28 14.23 -5.07
C ASN A 66 26.27 15.57 -4.31
N GLU A 67 26.14 15.56 -2.98
CA GLU A 67 26.21 16.78 -2.13
C GLU A 67 27.64 17.09 -1.65
N ASN A 68 28.58 16.16 -1.87
CA ASN A 68 29.96 16.23 -1.38
C ASN A 68 31.01 16.40 -2.50
N GLU A 69 30.59 16.64 -3.75
CA GLU A 69 31.44 17.09 -4.87
C GLU A 69 31.20 18.58 -5.17
#